data_AF-A0A2H5VGF4-F1
#
_entry.id   AF-A0A2H5VGF4-F1
#
_cell.length_a   1.000
_cell.length_b   1.000
_cell.length_c   1.000
_cell.angle_alpha   90.00
_cell.angle_beta   90.00
_cell.angle_gamma   90.00
#
_symmetry.space_group_name_H-M   'P 1'
#
loop_
_entity.id
_entity.type
_entity.pdbx_description
1 polymer ?
#
loop_
_entity_poly.entity_id
_entity_poly.type
_entity_poly.pdbx_seq_one_letter_code
_entity_poly.pdbx_strand_id
1 'polypeptide(L)'
;MRDFPLLSKAHNLSTIVWSLTTLDEKVKRILEPFTPSAKGIIRAMKKAKGYNLRFGINIDPIIPKVNDDVKMLMALVDIAKDCGAEFVAGGILRLRKDIFDRIRRLFLSLGWKEKLNFIERVYFERPKMLNGYLLASKNYEDKILNFLKRYTEEKGLIYGFPNLYPISETSQLLLDVYI
;
A
#
# COMPACT_ATOMS: atom_id res chain seq x y z
N MET A 1 12.30 -10.24 11.95
CA MET A 1 12.44 -10.28 13.43
C MET A 1 13.86 -10.52 13.87
N ARG A 2 14.60 -11.47 13.26
CA ARG A 2 16.03 -11.70 13.54
C ARG A 2 16.85 -10.41 13.56
N ASP A 3 16.61 -9.52 12.61
CA ASP A 3 17.41 -8.31 12.42
C ASP A 3 16.89 -7.10 13.25
N PHE A 4 15.82 -7.25 14.02
CA PHE A 4 15.27 -6.16 14.85
C PHE A 4 16.28 -5.61 15.88
N PRO A 5 17.07 -6.43 16.60
CA PRO A 5 18.10 -5.91 17.49
C PRO A 5 19.14 -5.05 16.77
N LEU A 6 19.48 -5.40 15.52
CA LEU A 6 20.44 -4.63 14.72
C LEU A 6 19.82 -3.31 14.25
N LEU A 7 18.61 -3.35 13.70
CA LEU A 7 17.89 -2.16 13.23
C LEU A 7 17.58 -1.19 14.37
N SER A 8 17.33 -1.70 15.58
CA SER A 8 17.05 -0.89 16.77
C SER A 8 18.25 -0.02 17.16
N LYS A 9 19.47 -0.53 16.99
CA LYS A 9 20.71 0.25 17.20
C LYS A 9 20.86 1.40 16.21
N ALA A 10 20.22 1.31 15.04
CA ALA A 10 20.23 2.31 13.98
C ALA A 10 18.81 2.87 13.72
N HIS A 11 17.97 2.98 14.76
CA HIS A 11 16.56 3.36 14.63
C HIS A 11 16.34 4.77 14.04
N ASN A 12 17.34 5.66 14.17
CA ASN A 12 17.32 7.00 13.57
C ASN A 12 17.70 6.99 12.07
N LEU A 13 18.25 5.89 11.56
CA LEU A 13 18.72 5.73 10.18
C LEU A 13 17.95 4.64 9.41
N SER A 14 16.97 4.00 10.05
CA SER A 14 16.23 2.89 9.46
C SER A 14 14.74 3.00 9.71
N THR A 15 13.98 2.75 8.64
CA THR A 15 12.52 2.70 8.67
C THR A 15 12.08 1.40 8.01
N ILE A 16 11.16 0.68 8.65
CA ILE A 16 10.59 -0.54 8.08
C ILE A 16 9.26 -0.22 7.42
N VAL A 17 9.09 -0.67 6.18
CA VAL A 17 7.82 -0.61 5.47
C VAL A 17 7.28 -2.02 5.28
N TRP A 18 6.07 -2.29 5.78
CA TRP A 18 5.39 -3.55 5.48
C TRP A 18 4.30 -3.35 4.42
N SER A 19 4.39 -4.13 3.33
CA SER A 19 3.27 -4.27 2.40
C SER A 19 2.13 -5.04 3.07
N LEU A 20 1.06 -4.32 3.43
CA LEU A 20 -0.15 -4.89 4.02
C LEU A 20 -1.35 -4.40 3.19
N THR A 21 -1.60 -5.12 2.09
CA THR A 21 -2.58 -4.75 1.05
C THR A 21 -4.02 -5.09 1.41
N THR A 22 -4.26 -6.07 2.30
CA THR A 22 -5.59 -6.48 2.77
C THR A 22 -5.48 -7.31 4.05
N LEU A 23 -6.56 -7.34 4.83
CA LEU A 23 -6.74 -8.26 5.98
C LEU A 23 -7.49 -9.54 5.59
N ASP A 24 -8.07 -9.60 4.40
CA ASP A 24 -8.74 -10.79 3.88
C ASP A 24 -7.70 -11.78 3.35
N GLU A 25 -7.46 -12.85 4.12
CA GLU A 25 -6.50 -13.89 3.75
C GLU A 25 -6.88 -14.63 2.46
N LYS A 26 -8.16 -14.73 2.10
CA LYS A 26 -8.56 -15.34 0.82
C LYS A 26 -8.13 -14.47 -0.34
N VAL A 27 -8.41 -13.16 -0.27
CA VAL A 27 -7.95 -12.19 -1.28
C VAL A 27 -6.43 -12.14 -1.32
N LYS A 28 -5.75 -12.11 -0.16
CA LYS A 28 -4.29 -12.10 -0.09
C LYS A 28 -3.67 -13.33 -0.75
N ARG A 29 -4.22 -14.53 -0.54
CA ARG A 29 -3.71 -15.76 -1.17
C ARG A 29 -3.91 -15.79 -2.68
N ILE A 30 -4.94 -15.12 -3.18
CA ILE A 30 -5.18 -14.96 -4.63
C ILE A 30 -4.14 -14.01 -5.24
N LEU A 31 -3.87 -12.87 -4.58
CA LEU A 31 -3.00 -11.82 -5.12
C LEU A 31 -1.51 -12.05 -4.86
N GLU A 32 -1.18 -12.59 -3.69
CA GLU A 32 0.17 -12.70 -3.14
C GLU A 32 0.35 -14.07 -2.44
N PRO A 33 0.21 -15.20 -3.17
CA PRO A 33 0.13 -16.54 -2.58
C PRO A 33 1.30 -16.89 -1.65
N PHE A 34 2.50 -16.40 -1.98
CA PHE A 34 3.74 -16.75 -1.28
C PHE A 34 4.18 -15.72 -0.23
N THR A 35 3.37 -14.70 0.06
CA THR A 35 3.70 -13.71 1.10
C THR A 35 3.20 -14.16 2.47
N PRO A 36 3.80 -13.65 3.57
CA PRO A 36 3.30 -13.89 4.92
C PRO A 36 1.83 -13.47 5.04
N SER A 37 1.05 -14.17 5.88
CA SER A 37 -0.33 -13.78 6.18
C SER A 37 -0.40 -12.38 6.78
N ALA A 38 -1.56 -11.71 6.66
CA ALA A 38 -1.79 -10.42 7.32
C ALA A 38 -1.57 -10.55 8.84
N LYS A 39 -2.04 -11.64 9.45
CA LYS A 39 -1.77 -11.96 10.86
C LYS A 39 -0.28 -12.09 11.17
N GLY A 40 0.51 -12.66 10.26
CA GLY A 40 1.95 -12.78 10.40
C GLY A 40 2.65 -11.43 10.37
N ILE A 41 2.24 -10.55 9.44
CA ILE A 41 2.74 -9.17 9.34
C ILE A 41 2.39 -8.39 10.61
N ILE A 42 1.13 -8.43 11.06
CA ILE A 42 0.66 -7.77 12.29
C ILE A 42 1.47 -8.24 13.51
N ARG A 43 1.75 -9.54 13.61
CA ARG A 43 2.61 -10.08 14.68
C ARG A 43 4.03 -9.52 14.63
N ALA A 44 4.59 -9.36 13.44
CA ALA A 44 5.91 -8.75 13.26
C ALA A 44 5.90 -7.27 13.68
N MET A 45 4.88 -6.50 13.30
CA MET A 45 4.72 -5.10 13.69
C MET A 45 4.60 -4.93 15.21
N LYS A 46 3.74 -5.73 15.86
CA LYS A 46 3.60 -5.71 17.33
C LYS A 46 4.91 -5.99 18.05
N LYS A 47 5.74 -6.89 17.51
CA LYS A 47 7.08 -7.14 18.04
C LYS A 47 8.03 -5.98 17.77
N ALA A 48 7.98 -5.37 16.60
CA ALA A 48 8.83 -4.23 16.24
C ALA A 48 8.63 -3.04 17.18
N LYS A 49 7.39 -2.80 17.63
CA LYS A 49 7.08 -1.78 18.65
C LYS A 49 7.95 -1.90 19.91
N GLY A 50 8.24 -3.13 20.35
CA GLY A 50 9.11 -3.38 21.52
C GLY A 50 10.60 -3.10 21.30
N TYR A 51 11.03 -2.82 20.07
CA TYR A 51 12.41 -2.55 19.70
C TYR A 51 12.65 -1.07 19.34
N ASN A 52 11.70 -0.17 19.62
CA ASN A 52 11.79 1.24 19.28
C ASN A 52 12.14 1.50 17.79
N LEU A 53 11.62 0.66 16.90
CA LEU A 53 11.83 0.76 15.46
C LEU A 53 10.82 1.72 14.85
N ARG A 54 11.27 2.54 13.90
CA ARG A 54 10.39 3.36 13.08
C ARG A 54 9.78 2.53 11.96
N PHE A 55 8.47 2.55 11.81
CA PHE A 55 7.81 1.77 10.76
C PHE A 55 6.45 2.27 10.33
N GLY A 56 6.00 1.78 9.18
CA GLY A 56 4.67 2.01 8.64
C GLY A 56 4.21 0.85 7.76
N ILE A 57 2.99 0.99 7.24
CA ILE A 57 2.47 0.07 6.23
C ILE A 57 2.34 0.76 4.87
N ASN A 58 2.46 -0.04 3.82
CA ASN A 58 2.16 0.38 2.46
C ASN A 58 1.00 -0.47 1.92
N ILE A 59 -0.12 0.18 1.60
CA ILE A 59 -1.29 -0.42 0.97
C ILE A 59 -1.13 -0.22 -0.54
N ASP A 60 -0.23 -1.00 -1.14
CA ASP A 60 0.09 -0.90 -2.56
C ASP A 60 0.41 -2.31 -3.11
N PRO A 61 -0.30 -2.78 -4.15
CA PRO A 61 -1.34 -2.06 -4.88
C PRO A 61 -2.73 -2.13 -4.22
N ILE A 62 -3.46 -1.01 -4.28
CA ILE A 62 -4.91 -0.96 -4.20
C ILE A 62 -5.47 -1.29 -5.59
N ILE A 63 -6.24 -2.37 -5.65
CA ILE A 63 -6.82 -2.94 -6.86
C ILE A 63 -8.33 -2.72 -6.82
N PRO A 64 -8.91 -2.10 -7.88
CA PRO A 64 -10.34 -1.83 -7.93
C PRO A 64 -11.21 -3.05 -7.68
N LYS A 65 -12.17 -2.93 -6.76
CA LYS A 65 -13.13 -3.97 -6.36
C LYS A 65 -12.52 -5.22 -5.74
N VAL A 66 -11.25 -5.18 -5.33
CA VAL A 66 -10.58 -6.32 -4.69
C VAL A 66 -10.18 -6.00 -3.26
N ASN A 67 -9.45 -4.91 -3.04
CA ASN A 67 -9.00 -4.46 -1.70
C ASN A 67 -9.18 -2.95 -1.50
N ASP A 68 -10.13 -2.34 -2.22
CA ASP A 68 -10.45 -0.91 -2.17
C ASP A 68 -11.72 -0.59 -1.37
N ASP A 69 -12.25 -1.56 -0.62
CA ASP A 69 -13.40 -1.33 0.26
C ASP A 69 -13.03 -0.37 1.40
N VAL A 70 -13.88 0.64 1.63
CA VAL A 70 -13.64 1.70 2.61
C VAL A 70 -13.48 1.14 4.03
N LYS A 71 -14.29 0.15 4.43
CA LYS A 71 -14.20 -0.44 5.77
C LYS A 71 -12.91 -1.24 5.91
N MET A 72 -12.49 -1.93 4.85
CA MET A 72 -11.19 -2.63 4.81
C MET A 72 -10.02 -1.65 4.96
N LEU A 73 -10.02 -0.53 4.22
CA LEU A 73 -8.99 0.50 4.31
C LEU A 73 -8.93 1.11 5.71
N MET A 74 -10.08 1.40 6.33
CA MET A 74 -10.14 1.87 7.72
C MET A 74 -9.51 0.86 8.68
N ALA A 75 -9.87 -0.43 8.54
CA ALA A 75 -9.35 -1.49 9.39
C ALA A 75 -7.83 -1.66 9.26
N LEU A 76 -7.27 -1.48 8.06
CA LEU A 76 -5.82 -1.48 7.84
C LEU A 76 -5.12 -0.34 8.58
N VAL A 77 -5.67 0.88 8.49
CA VAL A 77 -5.15 2.06 9.20
C VAL A 77 -5.23 1.89 10.71
N ASP A 78 -6.38 1.43 11.22
CA ASP A 78 -6.60 1.19 12.64
C ASP A 78 -5.62 0.16 13.20
N ILE A 79 -5.43 -0.96 12.51
CA ILE A 79 -4.47 -1.99 12.92
C ILE A 79 -3.04 -1.47 12.86
N ALA A 80 -2.68 -0.66 11.87
CA ALA A 80 -1.36 -0.05 11.79
C ALA A 80 -1.10 0.83 13.01
N LYS A 81 -2.06 1.70 13.35
CA LYS A 81 -2.02 2.55 14.55
C LYS A 81 -1.86 1.72 15.83
N ASP A 82 -2.70 0.71 16.01
CA ASP A 82 -2.67 -0.15 17.20
C ASP A 82 -1.33 -0.86 17.37
N CYS A 83 -0.71 -1.24 16.25
CA CYS A 83 0.62 -1.82 16.24
C CYS A 83 1.74 -0.82 16.54
N GLY A 84 1.47 0.50 16.50
CA GLY A 84 2.46 1.56 16.73
C GLY A 84 3.16 2.04 15.47
N ALA A 85 2.54 1.89 14.29
CA ALA A 85 3.05 2.50 13.06
C ALA A 85 3.09 4.04 13.18
N GLU A 86 4.02 4.67 12.47
CA GLU A 86 4.13 6.13 12.33
C GLU A 86 3.40 6.63 11.08
N PHE A 87 3.26 5.79 10.05
CA PHE A 87 2.72 6.21 8.76
C PHE A 87 1.98 5.09 8.01
N VAL A 88 1.13 5.53 7.09
CA VAL A 88 0.45 4.69 6.10
C VAL A 88 0.64 5.33 4.73
N ALA A 89 1.21 4.57 3.80
CA ALA A 89 1.23 4.91 2.38
C ALA A 89 0.23 4.05 1.62
N GLY A 90 -0.20 4.51 0.45
CA GLY A 90 -1.03 3.72 -0.44
C GLY A 90 -0.87 4.15 -1.90
N GLY A 91 -1.05 3.19 -2.80
CA GLY A 91 -0.93 3.39 -4.23
C GLY A 91 -1.99 2.62 -4.98
N ILE A 92 -2.62 3.25 -5.97
CA ILE A 92 -3.50 2.54 -6.91
C ILE A 92 -2.62 1.72 -7.86
N LEU A 93 -3.06 0.50 -8.19
CA LEU A 93 -2.37 -0.36 -9.13
C LEU A 93 -2.02 0.41 -10.42
N ARG A 94 -0.73 0.47 -10.74
CA ARG A 94 -0.24 0.93 -12.05
C ARG A 94 -0.16 -0.26 -12.98
N LEU A 95 -0.93 -0.23 -14.06
CA LEU A 95 -1.21 -1.43 -14.84
C LEU A 95 -0.32 -1.51 -16.08
N ARG A 96 0.50 -2.56 -16.17
CA ARG A 96 1.13 -2.93 -17.44
C ARG A 96 0.26 -3.93 -18.19
N LYS A 97 0.45 -4.00 -19.52
CA LYS A 97 -0.31 -4.92 -20.38
C LYS A 97 -0.20 -6.38 -19.93
N ASP A 98 1.02 -6.85 -19.62
CA ASP A 98 1.27 -8.22 -19.14
C ASP A 98 0.56 -8.53 -17.81
N ILE A 99 0.50 -7.54 -16.92
CA ILE A 99 -0.20 -7.64 -15.64
C ILE A 99 -1.71 -7.68 -15.86
N PHE A 100 -2.25 -6.86 -16.76
CA PHE A 100 -3.67 -6.89 -17.10
C PHE A 100 -4.10 -8.25 -17.65
N ASP A 101 -3.32 -8.85 -18.54
CA ASP A 101 -3.64 -10.16 -19.11
C ASP A 101 -3.70 -11.25 -18.03
N ARG A 102 -2.82 -11.18 -17.02
CA ARG A 102 -2.82 -12.09 -15.86
C ARG A 102 -4.06 -11.86 -14.98
N ILE A 103 -4.37 -10.60 -14.66
CA ILE A 103 -5.57 -10.23 -13.89
C ILE A 103 -6.83 -10.70 -14.62
N ARG A 104 -6.93 -10.46 -15.93
CA ARG A 104 -8.06 -10.88 -16.77
C ARG A 104 -8.28 -12.39 -16.68
N ARG A 105 -7.24 -13.18 -16.91
CA ARG A 105 -7.33 -14.65 -16.83
C ARG A 105 -7.75 -15.12 -15.43
N LEU A 106 -7.14 -14.55 -14.39
CA LEU A 106 -7.46 -14.89 -12.99
C LEU A 106 -8.90 -14.52 -12.63
N PHE A 107 -9.37 -13.34 -13.01
CA PHE A 107 -10.72 -12.89 -12.66
C PHE A 107 -11.77 -13.71 -13.38
N LEU A 108 -11.53 -14.04 -14.65
CA LEU A 108 -12.42 -14.92 -15.40
C LEU A 108 -12.47 -16.32 -14.79
N SER A 109 -11.34 -16.91 -14.38
CA SER A 109 -11.33 -18.23 -13.74
C SER A 109 -12.02 -18.25 -12.37
N LEU A 110 -12.03 -17.12 -11.67
CA LEU A 110 -12.73 -16.95 -10.39
C LEU A 110 -14.20 -16.51 -10.54
N GLY A 111 -14.70 -16.33 -11.77
CA GLY A 111 -16.05 -15.83 -12.04
C GLY A 111 -16.25 -14.35 -11.69
N TRP A 112 -15.19 -13.58 -11.49
CA TRP A 112 -15.20 -12.16 -11.11
C TRP A 112 -15.40 -11.22 -12.30
N LYS A 113 -16.37 -11.52 -13.18
CA LYS A 113 -16.67 -10.73 -14.38
C LYS A 113 -16.96 -9.26 -14.05
N GLU A 114 -17.76 -8.98 -13.02
CA GLU A 114 -18.11 -7.61 -12.65
C GLU A 114 -16.91 -6.79 -12.18
N LYS A 115 -15.97 -7.42 -11.43
CA LYS A 115 -14.72 -6.77 -11.03
C LYS A 115 -13.84 -6.47 -12.23
N LEU A 116 -13.77 -7.40 -13.19
CA LEU A 116 -13.02 -7.22 -14.42
C LEU A 116 -13.60 -6.06 -15.25
N ASN A 117 -14.92 -6.02 -15.44
CA ASN A 117 -15.58 -4.92 -16.16
C ASN A 117 -15.32 -3.56 -15.49
N PHE A 118 -15.26 -3.52 -14.15
CA PHE A 118 -14.93 -2.30 -13.41
C PHE A 118 -13.48 -1.87 -13.64
N ILE A 119 -12.52 -2.81 -13.62
CA ILE A 119 -11.12 -2.54 -13.97
C ILE A 119 -11.04 -2.02 -15.41
N GLU A 120 -11.69 -2.67 -16.37
CA GLU A 120 -11.69 -2.24 -17.77
C GLU A 120 -12.18 -0.79 -17.91
N ARG A 121 -13.27 -0.44 -17.23
CA ARG A 121 -13.78 0.93 -17.20
C ARG A 121 -12.77 1.92 -16.61
N VAL A 122 -12.19 1.60 -15.45
CA VAL A 122 -11.28 2.50 -14.73
C VAL A 122 -9.98 2.75 -15.48
N TYR A 123 -9.46 1.77 -16.23
CA TYR A 123 -8.16 1.90 -16.92
C TYR A 123 -8.26 2.19 -18.43
N PHE A 124 -9.31 1.75 -19.11
CA PHE A 124 -9.35 1.72 -20.58
C PHE A 124 -10.45 2.58 -21.22
N GLU A 125 -11.44 3.08 -20.46
CA GLU A 125 -12.47 3.98 -21.02
C GLU A 125 -11.88 5.33 -21.48
N ARG A 126 -10.95 5.88 -20.68
CA ARG A 126 -10.18 7.09 -20.99
C ARG A 126 -8.73 6.87 -20.57
N PRO A 127 -7.95 6.09 -21.34
CA PRO A 127 -6.66 5.61 -20.89
C PRO A 127 -5.68 6.76 -20.71
N LYS A 128 -4.98 6.75 -19.57
CA LYS A 128 -3.84 7.64 -19.31
C LYS A 128 -2.60 6.78 -19.09
N MET A 129 -1.48 7.19 -19.65
CA MET A 129 -0.22 6.48 -19.51
C MET A 129 0.84 7.35 -18.86
N LEU A 130 1.65 6.74 -18.00
CA LEU A 130 2.83 7.35 -17.41
C LEU A 130 3.95 6.30 -17.35
N ASN A 131 5.09 6.60 -17.97
CA ASN A 131 6.28 5.73 -17.96
C ASN A 131 5.98 4.26 -18.34
N GLY A 132 5.10 4.05 -19.33
CA GLY A 132 4.71 2.72 -19.81
C GLY A 132 3.63 2.01 -18.98
N TYR A 133 3.08 2.65 -17.94
CA TYR A 133 1.98 2.13 -17.13
C TYR A 133 0.67 2.82 -17.49
N LEU A 134 -0.42 2.05 -17.60
CA LEU A 134 -1.78 2.58 -17.56
C LEU A 134 -2.13 3.00 -16.14
N LEU A 135 -2.66 4.21 -16.01
CA LEU A 135 -3.15 4.77 -14.75
C LEU A 135 -4.66 4.57 -14.65
N ALA A 136 -5.13 4.39 -13.42
CA ALA A 136 -6.56 4.40 -13.14
C ALA A 136 -7.15 5.80 -13.44
N SER A 137 -8.44 5.85 -13.69
CA SER A 137 -9.14 7.13 -13.88
C SER A 137 -8.95 8.02 -12.65
N LYS A 138 -8.70 9.31 -12.90
CA LYS A 138 -8.35 10.27 -11.85
C LYS A 138 -9.43 10.37 -10.77
N ASN A 139 -10.70 10.33 -11.17
CA ASN A 139 -11.83 10.33 -10.24
C ASN A 139 -11.82 9.12 -9.30
N TYR A 140 -11.44 7.94 -9.78
CA TYR A 140 -11.33 6.74 -8.95
C TYR A 140 -10.13 6.85 -8.01
N GLU A 141 -8.97 7.22 -8.54
CA GLU A 141 -7.74 7.40 -7.75
C GLU A 141 -7.94 8.41 -6.63
N ASP A 142 -8.43 9.61 -6.95
CA ASP A 142 -8.62 10.69 -5.98
C ASP A 142 -9.63 10.28 -4.91
N LYS A 143 -10.71 9.60 -5.28
CA LYS A 143 -11.70 9.11 -4.31
C LYS A 143 -11.06 8.21 -3.25
N ILE A 144 -10.24 7.25 -3.69
CA ILE A 144 -9.63 6.27 -2.79
C ILE A 144 -8.47 6.88 -1.99
N LEU A 145 -7.55 7.57 -2.66
CA LEU A 145 -6.37 8.13 -2.01
C LEU A 145 -6.69 9.30 -1.09
N ASN A 146 -7.66 10.17 -1.45
CA ASN A 146 -8.09 11.23 -0.54
C ASN A 146 -8.81 10.68 0.69
N PHE A 147 -9.59 9.60 0.52
CA PHE A 147 -10.18 8.90 1.66
C PHE A 147 -9.09 8.33 2.58
N LEU A 148 -8.15 7.58 2.02
CA LEU A 148 -7.07 6.96 2.79
C LEU A 148 -6.21 8.01 3.49
N LYS A 149 -5.86 9.10 2.80
CA LYS A 149 -5.14 10.24 3.37
C LYS A 149 -5.87 10.81 4.56
N ARG A 150 -7.12 11.24 4.36
CA ARG A 150 -7.93 11.88 5.40
C ARG A 150 -8.05 10.98 6.64
N TYR A 151 -8.38 9.70 6.42
CA TYR A 151 -8.55 8.77 7.54
C TYR A 151 -7.25 8.46 8.28
N THR A 152 -6.13 8.38 7.56
CA THR A 152 -4.80 8.20 8.15
C THR A 152 -4.44 9.38 9.06
N GLU A 153 -4.63 10.60 8.56
CA GLU A 153 -4.35 11.84 9.30
C GLU A 153 -5.29 12.01 10.50
N GLU A 154 -6.59 11.72 10.37
CA GLU A 154 -7.57 11.69 11.47
C GLU A 154 -7.16 10.72 12.60
N LYS A 155 -6.43 9.66 12.28
CA LYS A 155 -5.90 8.69 13.25
C LYS A 155 -4.58 9.13 13.88
N GLY A 156 -4.02 10.26 13.48
CA GLY A 156 -2.75 10.79 13.98
C GLY A 156 -1.52 10.12 13.38
N LEU A 157 -1.67 9.48 12.21
CA LEU A 157 -0.58 8.89 11.45
C LEU A 157 -0.19 9.81 10.29
N ILE A 158 1.05 9.70 9.82
CA ILE A 158 1.50 10.39 8.61
C ILE A 158 0.95 9.64 7.39
N TYR A 159 0.33 10.36 6.44
CA TYR A 159 -0.01 9.78 5.14
C TYR A 159 1.17 9.92 4.17
N GLY A 160 1.51 8.82 3.50
CA GLY A 160 2.67 8.71 2.61
C GLY A 160 3.93 8.25 3.32
N PHE A 161 5.04 8.19 2.59
CA PHE A 161 6.32 7.88 3.18
C PHE A 161 6.86 9.13 3.88
N PRO A 162 7.14 9.10 5.20
CA PRO A 162 7.82 10.21 5.87
C PRO A 162 9.20 10.38 5.24
N ASN A 163 9.83 11.55 5.38
CA ASN A 163 11.22 11.73 4.93
C ASN A 163 12.09 10.62 5.54
N LEU A 164 12.44 9.65 4.69
CA LEU A 164 13.22 8.46 5.07
C LEU A 164 14.72 8.80 5.20
N TYR A 165 15.09 10.01 4.82
CA TYR A 165 16.42 10.57 5.00
C TYR A 165 16.40 11.53 6.19
N PRO A 166 17.41 11.49 7.08
CA PRO A 166 17.67 12.62 7.96
C PRO A 166 17.92 13.84 7.06
N ILE A 167 17.33 14.98 7.42
CA ILE A 167 17.57 16.25 6.73
C ILE A 167 19.07 16.56 6.85
N SER A 168 19.84 16.23 5.81
CA SER A 168 21.06 16.96 5.48
C SER A 168 20.67 18.02 4.45
N GLU A 169 21.29 19.20 4.50
CA GLU A 169 21.06 20.34 3.58
C GLU A 169 21.11 19.93 2.08
N THR A 170 21.72 18.80 1.77
CA THR A 170 21.84 18.20 0.43
C THR A 170 20.57 17.50 -0.09
N SER A 171 19.63 17.12 0.78
CA SER A 171 18.46 16.31 0.40
C SER A 171 17.36 17.11 -0.32
N GLN A 172 17.41 18.44 -0.25
CA GLN A 172 16.44 19.33 -0.90
C GLN A 172 16.56 19.32 -2.43
N LEU A 173 17.76 19.07 -2.97
CA LEU A 173 18.04 19.05 -4.42
C LEU A 173 17.51 17.81 -5.16
N LEU A 174 17.21 16.71 -4.46
CA LEU A 174 16.74 15.46 -5.10
C LEU A 174 15.22 15.35 -5.22
N LEU A 175 14.47 16.13 -4.43
CA LEU A 175 13.00 16.16 -4.47
C LEU A 175 12.46 16.96 -5.66
N ASP A 176 13.23 17.95 -6.16
CA ASP A 176 12.84 18.78 -7.31
C ASP A 176 12.97 18.09 -8.68
N VAL A 177 13.48 16.86 -8.72
CA VAL A 177 13.67 16.09 -9.96
C VAL A 177 12.51 15.11 -10.22
N TYR A 178 11.63 14.87 -9.24
CA TYR A 178 10.60 13.81 -9.29
C TYR A 178 9.16 14.29 -9.01
N ILE A 179 8.89 15.60 -9.03
CA ILE A 179 7.52 16.16 -9.02
C ILE A 179 7.23 16.81 -10.36
#